data_AF-A0A2T4IZY7-F1
#
_entry.id   AF-A0A2T4IZY7-F1
#
_cell.length_a   1.000
_cell.length_b   1.000
_cell.length_c   1.000
_cell.angle_alpha   90.00
_cell.angle_beta   90.00
_cell.angle_gamma   90.00
#
_symmetry.space_group_name_H-M   'P 1'
#
loop_
_entity.id
_entity.type
_entity.pdbx_description
1 polymer ?
#
loop_
_entity_poly.entity_id
_entity_poly.type
_entity_poly.pdbx_seq_one_letter_code
_entity_poly.pdbx_strand_id
1 'polypeptide(L)'
;MDFRLLVFLLVASPALAQDHTSHVPAGPPEGNYGQGHEKWHDIYMGMRNTLGGSCCHGGDCRPTVAKFEGGKWWGKLNGVWTPIEPSRRVPEHPYSWNETAHICAAGKNVYCFIPSDNGT
;
A
#
# COMPACT_ATOMS: atom_id res chain seq x y z
N MET A 1 52.85 -14.14 -52.58
CA MET A 1 51.80 -13.26 -53.15
C MET A 1 50.66 -14.21 -53.54
N ASP A 2 49.45 -14.20 -52.98
CA ASP A 2 48.70 -13.11 -52.37
C ASP A 2 47.80 -13.61 -51.23
N PHE A 3 47.83 -12.84 -50.14
CA PHE A 3 47.02 -12.94 -48.94
C PHE A 3 45.69 -12.23 -49.21
N ARG A 4 44.56 -12.92 -49.35
CA ARG A 4 43.23 -12.27 -49.28
C ARG A 4 42.29 -13.03 -48.37
N LEU A 5 42.58 -12.83 -47.09
CA LEU A 5 41.71 -12.82 -45.91
C LEU A 5 40.24 -12.51 -46.28
N LEU A 6 39.36 -13.51 -46.16
CA LEU A 6 37.93 -13.27 -45.98
C LEU A 6 37.72 -12.95 -44.50
N VAL A 7 37.66 -11.65 -44.21
CA VAL A 7 37.38 -11.11 -42.89
C VAL A 7 35.93 -11.44 -42.54
N PHE A 8 35.72 -12.44 -41.68
CA PHE A 8 34.45 -12.62 -40.98
C PHE A 8 34.28 -11.45 -40.02
N LEU A 9 33.55 -10.41 -40.47
CA LEU A 9 33.08 -9.32 -39.61
C LEU A 9 32.07 -9.90 -38.62
N LEU A 10 32.56 -10.28 -37.45
CA LEU A 10 31.78 -10.46 -36.24
C LEU A 10 31.21 -9.10 -35.85
N VAL A 11 29.99 -8.80 -36.30
CA VAL A 11 29.17 -7.74 -35.71
C VAL A 11 28.80 -8.18 -34.29
N ALA A 12 29.64 -7.79 -33.33
CA ALA A 12 29.28 -7.82 -31.92
C ALA A 12 28.19 -6.77 -31.71
N SER A 13 26.92 -7.18 -31.83
CA SER A 13 25.80 -6.37 -31.35
C SER A 13 26.05 -6.06 -29.87
N PRO A 14 26.05 -4.78 -29.44
CA PRO A 14 25.91 -4.52 -28.03
C PRO A 14 24.50 -5.00 -27.66
N ALA A 15 24.43 -6.15 -27.01
CA ALA A 15 23.24 -6.51 -26.27
C ALA A 15 23.07 -5.40 -25.21
N LEU A 16 22.15 -4.47 -25.46
CA LEU A 16 21.62 -3.65 -24.40
C LEU A 16 21.04 -4.64 -23.40
N ALA A 17 21.76 -4.86 -22.30
CA ALA A 17 21.20 -5.47 -21.12
C ALA A 17 19.93 -4.66 -20.84
N GLN A 18 18.77 -5.30 -21.05
CA GLN A 18 17.54 -4.78 -20.49
C GLN A 18 17.80 -4.82 -18.98
N ASP A 19 18.12 -3.67 -18.42
CA ASP A 19 18.02 -3.45 -16.98
C ASP A 19 16.55 -3.72 -16.69
N HIS A 20 16.25 -4.97 -16.33
CA HIS A 20 14.99 -5.33 -15.74
C HIS A 20 15.01 -4.59 -14.42
N THR A 21 14.51 -3.35 -14.46
CA THR A 21 14.10 -2.56 -13.30
C THR A 21 13.61 -3.57 -12.30
N SER A 22 14.40 -3.77 -11.24
CA SER A 22 14.09 -4.68 -10.15
C SER A 22 12.64 -4.41 -9.80
N HIS A 23 11.75 -5.31 -10.21
CA HIS A 23 10.44 -5.41 -9.64
C HIS A 23 10.72 -5.92 -8.24
N VAL A 24 11.17 -5.03 -7.35
CA VAL A 24 11.13 -5.24 -5.92
C VAL A 24 9.67 -5.63 -5.72
N PRO A 25 9.38 -6.87 -5.30
CA PRO A 25 8.02 -7.24 -4.97
C PRO A 25 7.54 -6.13 -4.05
N ALA A 26 6.49 -5.41 -4.43
CA ALA A 26 5.97 -4.36 -3.59
C ALA A 26 5.77 -5.01 -2.22
N GLY A 27 6.59 -4.61 -1.24
CA GLY A 27 6.47 -5.12 0.10
C GLY A 27 5.02 -4.94 0.56
N PRO A 28 4.53 -5.76 1.49
CA PRO A 28 3.17 -5.63 1.96
C PRO A 28 2.86 -4.17 2.36
N PRO A 29 1.63 -3.67 2.14
CA PRO A 29 1.31 -2.25 2.33
C PRO A 29 1.75 -1.74 3.70
N GLU A 30 2.59 -0.70 3.75
CA GLU A 30 3.18 -0.24 5.02
C GLU A 30 2.45 0.95 5.65
N GLY A 31 1.33 1.36 5.06
CA GLY A 31 0.55 2.52 5.52
C GLY A 31 1.30 3.83 5.33
N ASN A 32 2.09 3.95 4.25
CA ASN A 32 2.83 5.16 3.93
C ASN A 32 1.88 6.25 3.39
N TYR A 33 2.19 7.52 3.68
CA TYR A 33 1.38 8.65 3.23
C TYR A 33 1.17 8.64 1.70
N GLY A 34 -0.06 8.90 1.25
CA GLY A 34 -0.43 8.89 -0.17
C GLY A 34 -0.46 7.51 -0.84
N GLN A 35 0.04 6.44 -0.21
CA GLN A 35 0.08 5.10 -0.78
C GLN A 35 -1.33 4.63 -1.14
N GLY A 36 -1.61 4.44 -2.43
CA GLY A 36 -2.90 3.90 -2.87
C GLY A 36 -4.13 4.73 -2.48
N HIS A 37 -3.96 6.00 -2.09
CA HIS A 37 -5.06 6.86 -1.65
C HIS A 37 -6.11 7.04 -2.75
N GLU A 38 -5.65 7.43 -3.93
CA GLU A 38 -6.51 7.75 -5.09
C GLU A 38 -7.44 6.59 -5.45
N LYS A 39 -6.92 5.35 -5.43
CA LYS A 39 -7.67 4.13 -5.76
C LYS A 39 -8.92 3.93 -4.89
N TRP A 40 -8.87 4.36 -3.63
CA TRP A 40 -9.91 4.08 -2.63
C TRP A 40 -10.62 5.37 -2.17
N HIS A 41 -10.30 6.50 -2.78
CA HIS A 41 -10.74 7.83 -2.36
C HIS A 41 -12.26 7.93 -2.20
N ASP A 42 -13.00 7.52 -3.23
CA ASP A 42 -14.46 7.65 -3.28
C ASP A 42 -15.14 6.79 -2.20
N ILE A 43 -14.52 5.67 -1.85
CA ILE A 43 -15.00 4.80 -0.79
C ILE A 43 -14.82 5.48 0.58
N TYR A 44 -13.66 6.11 0.84
CA TYR A 44 -13.42 6.81 2.10
C TYR A 44 -14.38 7.97 2.35
N MET A 45 -14.85 8.65 1.29
CA MET A 45 -15.78 9.78 1.41
C MET A 45 -17.10 9.42 2.09
N GLY A 46 -17.58 8.19 1.93
CA GLY A 46 -18.81 7.71 2.55
C GLY A 46 -18.64 7.21 3.99
N MET A 47 -17.40 7.04 4.45
CA MET A 47 -17.11 6.29 5.68
C MET A 47 -17.05 7.16 6.92
N ARG A 48 -17.50 6.56 8.01
CA ARG A 48 -17.52 7.16 9.34
C ARG A 48 -16.99 6.17 10.37
N ASN A 49 -16.19 6.68 11.30
CA ASN A 49 -15.81 5.91 12.48
C ASN A 49 -17.00 5.77 13.46
N THR A 50 -16.77 5.05 14.55
CA THR A 50 -17.78 4.81 15.61
C THR A 50 -18.25 6.11 16.26
N LEU A 51 -17.45 7.18 16.24
CA LEU A 51 -17.83 8.50 16.74
C LEU A 51 -18.63 9.33 15.71
N GLY A 52 -18.90 8.79 14.51
CA GLY A 52 -19.57 9.49 13.42
C GLY A 52 -18.69 10.45 12.62
N GLY A 53 -17.39 10.53 12.91
CA GLY A 53 -16.44 11.39 12.21
C GLY A 53 -16.07 10.86 10.82
N SER A 54 -15.95 11.76 9.84
CA SER A 54 -15.55 11.43 8.47
C SER A 54 -14.18 10.76 8.42
N CYS A 55 -14.07 9.70 7.62
CA CYS A 55 -12.79 9.07 7.34
C CYS A 55 -12.00 9.78 6.23
N CYS A 56 -12.61 10.61 5.39
CA CYS A 56 -11.85 11.35 4.37
C CYS A 56 -11.41 12.74 4.86
N HIS A 57 -10.09 12.99 4.83
CA HIS A 57 -9.45 14.31 5.03
C HIS A 57 -8.28 14.51 4.04
N GLY A 58 -8.50 14.28 2.73
CA GLY A 58 -7.58 14.72 1.67
C GLY A 58 -6.16 14.11 1.69
N GLY A 59 -6.02 12.84 1.30
CA GLY A 59 -4.72 12.13 1.21
C GLY A 59 -4.35 11.25 2.40
N ASP A 60 -5.04 11.44 3.53
CA ASP A 60 -4.66 10.86 4.81
C ASP A 60 -4.97 9.36 4.96
N CYS A 61 -5.85 8.81 4.12
CA CYS A 61 -6.22 7.39 4.10
C CYS A 61 -5.40 6.58 3.10
N ARG A 62 -4.84 5.48 3.56
CA ARG A 62 -4.09 4.52 2.73
C ARG A 62 -4.29 3.07 3.16
N PRO A 63 -4.08 2.10 2.26
CA PRO A 63 -3.97 0.69 2.61
C PRO A 63 -2.79 0.45 3.56
N THR A 64 -2.95 -0.50 4.47
CA THR A 64 -1.94 -0.90 5.45
C THR A 64 -2.07 -2.38 5.77
N VAL A 65 -0.98 -2.99 6.22
CA VAL A 65 -1.07 -4.23 6.98
C VAL A 65 -1.61 -3.96 8.38
N ALA A 66 -2.47 -4.87 8.82
CA ALA A 66 -3.04 -4.85 10.16
C ALA A 66 -2.94 -6.24 10.81
N LYS A 67 -3.07 -6.26 12.13
CA LYS A 67 -3.22 -7.47 12.93
C LYS A 67 -4.08 -7.20 14.15
N PHE A 68 -4.79 -8.20 14.64
CA PHE A 68 -5.45 -8.19 15.93
C PHE A 68 -4.64 -8.99 16.94
N GLU A 69 -4.10 -8.31 17.95
CA GLU A 69 -3.25 -8.93 18.96
C GLU A 69 -3.57 -8.34 20.34
N GLY A 70 -3.75 -9.21 21.34
CA GLY A 70 -4.07 -8.79 22.71
C GLY A 70 -5.43 -8.07 22.82
N GLY A 71 -6.40 -8.42 21.97
CA GLY A 71 -7.73 -7.81 21.98
C GLY A 71 -7.79 -6.41 21.36
N LYS A 72 -6.74 -5.98 20.64
CA LYS A 72 -6.67 -4.68 19.99
C LYS A 72 -6.19 -4.81 18.55
N TRP A 73 -6.72 -3.94 17.70
CA TRP A 73 -6.22 -3.77 16.35
C TRP A 73 -4.92 -2.98 16.35
N TRP A 74 -4.00 -3.38 15.49
CA TRP A 74 -2.77 -2.68 15.17
C TRP A 74 -2.70 -2.49 13.67
N GLY A 75 -2.35 -1.29 13.22
CA GLY A 75 -2.05 -1.01 11.81
C GLY A 75 -0.65 -0.44 11.67
N LYS A 76 0.05 -0.72 10.56
CA LYS A 76 1.28 0.01 10.27
C LYS A 76 0.93 1.44 9.81
N LEU A 77 1.54 2.42 10.43
CA LEU A 77 1.45 3.83 10.06
C LEU A 77 2.86 4.31 9.76
N ASN A 78 3.15 4.61 8.49
CA ASN A 78 4.48 4.98 8.03
C ASN A 78 5.55 3.96 8.49
N GLY A 79 5.28 2.66 8.32
CA GLY A 79 6.17 1.57 8.72
C GLY A 79 6.12 1.18 10.21
N VAL A 80 5.48 1.97 11.07
CA VAL A 80 5.45 1.74 12.53
C VAL A 80 4.13 1.11 12.97
N TRP A 81 4.19 0.00 13.73
CA TRP A 81 3.00 -0.58 14.35
C TRP A 81 2.37 0.39 15.33
N THR A 82 1.12 0.77 15.05
CA THR A 82 0.36 1.75 15.81
C THR A 82 -0.92 1.11 16.34
N PRO A 83 -1.19 1.20 17.66
CA PRO A 83 -2.43 0.66 18.22
C PRO A 83 -3.62 1.49 17.74
N ILE A 84 -4.73 0.81 17.48
CA ILE A 84 -5.95 1.43 16.99
C ILE A 84 -6.98 1.48 18.13
N GLU A 85 -7.42 2.69 18.44
CA GLU A 85 -8.49 2.90 19.40
C GLU A 85 -9.84 2.39 18.84
N PRO A 86 -10.64 1.63 19.61
CA PRO A 86 -11.90 1.06 19.13
C PRO A 86 -12.87 2.10 18.56
N SER A 87 -12.85 3.32 19.10
CA SER A 87 -13.70 4.44 18.67
C SER A 87 -13.33 5.00 17.28
N ARG A 88 -12.12 4.73 16.80
CA ARG A 88 -11.63 5.14 15.46
C ARG A 88 -11.99 4.12 14.39
N ARG A 89 -12.50 2.96 14.77
CA ARG A 89 -12.88 1.91 13.82
C ARG A 89 -14.18 2.28 13.10
N VAL A 90 -14.22 1.95 11.82
CA VAL A 90 -15.46 1.93 11.02
C VAL A 90 -16.24 0.67 11.41
N PRO A 91 -17.47 0.81 11.97
CA PRO A 91 -18.21 -0.31 12.54
C PRO A 91 -18.71 -1.29 11.47
N GLU A 92 -19.14 -0.77 10.32
CA GLU A 92 -19.59 -1.52 9.15
C GLU A 92 -19.14 -0.79 7.89
N HIS A 93 -18.74 -1.53 6.86
CA HIS A 93 -18.42 -0.98 5.55
C HIS A 93 -19.16 -1.78 4.45
N PRO A 94 -19.71 -1.10 3.42
CA PRO A 94 -20.51 -1.76 2.39
C PRO A 94 -19.67 -2.46 1.31
N TYR A 95 -18.34 -2.46 1.44
CA TYR A 95 -17.40 -2.99 0.45
C TYR A 95 -16.60 -4.13 1.04
N SER A 96 -16.24 -5.09 0.19
CA SER A 96 -15.20 -6.07 0.52
C SER A 96 -13.83 -5.40 0.34
N TRP A 97 -13.09 -5.28 1.43
CA TRP A 97 -11.74 -4.70 1.41
C TRP A 97 -10.65 -5.68 0.98
N ASN A 98 -11.03 -6.89 0.56
CA ASN A 98 -10.10 -8.02 0.44
C ASN A 98 -9.36 -8.23 1.79
N GLU A 99 -8.14 -8.75 1.72
CA GLU A 99 -7.23 -8.94 2.85
C GLU A 99 -6.52 -7.65 3.31
N THR A 100 -6.88 -6.47 2.79
CA THR A 100 -6.12 -5.24 3.07
C THR A 100 -6.92 -4.29 3.94
N ALA A 101 -6.39 -3.97 5.13
CA ALA A 101 -6.94 -2.95 6.00
C ALA A 101 -6.54 -1.55 5.53
N HIS A 102 -7.23 -0.52 6.03
CA HIS A 102 -6.93 0.87 5.70
C HIS A 102 -6.82 1.73 6.96
N ILE A 103 -5.88 2.66 6.92
CA ILE A 103 -5.58 3.58 8.01
C ILE A 103 -5.61 5.01 7.52
N CYS A 104 -6.37 5.83 8.23
CA CYS A 104 -6.53 7.26 7.97
C CYS A 104 -5.91 8.05 9.12
N ALA A 105 -4.89 8.84 8.81
CA ALA A 105 -4.13 9.54 9.82
C ALA A 105 -3.54 10.87 9.34
N ALA A 106 -3.71 11.89 10.19
CA ALA A 106 -3.02 13.16 10.10
C ALA A 106 -1.77 13.11 10.98
N GLY A 107 -0.59 13.05 10.36
CA GLY A 107 0.67 12.80 11.07
C GLY A 107 0.66 11.43 11.76
N LYS A 108 0.69 11.44 13.11
CA LYS A 108 0.64 10.22 13.95
C LYS A 108 -0.76 9.93 14.51
N ASN A 109 -1.72 10.82 14.27
CA ASN A 109 -3.05 10.70 14.84
C ASN A 109 -3.96 9.89 13.91
N VAL A 110 -4.26 8.65 14.30
CA VAL A 110 -5.22 7.80 13.59
C VAL A 110 -6.63 8.24 13.95
N TYR A 111 -7.40 8.65 12.95
CA TYR A 111 -8.77 9.10 13.15
C TYR A 111 -9.80 8.17 12.51
N CYS A 112 -9.41 7.34 11.54
CA CYS A 112 -10.19 6.21 11.06
C CYS A 112 -9.33 4.97 10.83
N PHE A 113 -9.90 3.81 11.14
CA PHE A 113 -9.34 2.51 10.79
C PHE A 113 -10.45 1.61 10.24
N ILE A 114 -10.14 0.96 9.13
CA ILE A 114 -11.04 0.04 8.44
C ILE A 114 -10.37 -1.32 8.43
N PRO A 115 -10.87 -2.31 9.20
CA PRO A 115 -10.29 -3.64 9.22
C PRO A 115 -10.49 -4.32 7.86
N SER A 116 -9.63 -5.28 7.54
CA SER A 116 -9.88 -6.19 6.41
C SER A 116 -11.03 -7.14 6.73
N ASP A 117 -11.73 -7.63 5.71
CA ASP A 117 -12.86 -8.56 5.86
C ASP A 117 -12.46 -9.87 6.55
N ASN A 118 -11.20 -10.30 6.38
CA ASN A 118 -10.69 -11.56 6.89
C ASN A 118 -10.29 -11.55 8.37
N GLY A 119 -10.56 -10.45 9.09
CA GLY A 119 -10.53 -10.39 10.56
C GLY A 119 -9.42 -11.21 11.23
N THR A 120 -8.15 -10.88 10.98
CA THR A 120 -7.03 -11.53 11.67
C THR A 120 -6.70 -10.85 12.97
#